data_AF-A0A5K0W1N5-F1
#
_entry.id   AF-A0A5K0W1N5-F1
#
_cell.length_a   1.000
_cell.length_b   1.000
_cell.length_c   1.000
_cell.angle_alpha   90.00
_cell.angle_beta   90.00
_cell.angle_gamma   90.00
#
_symmetry.space_group_name_H-M   'P 1'
#
loop_
_entity.id
_entity.type
_entity.pdbx_description
1 polymer ?
#
loop_
_entity_poly.entity_id
_entity_poly.type
_entity_poly.pdbx_seq_one_letter_code
_entity_poly.pdbx_strand_id
1 'polypeptide(L)' 'TVEWVANRENPVPAEDVSGGSLELSSTGDLDFLERKGTILWSTDCCSINDSFAVLEDEGNLVLRSNSSGVAVDKWK' A
#
# COMPACT_ATOMS: atom_id res chain seq x y z
N THR A 1 -2.11 14.68 14.26
CA THR A 1 -0.93 13.87 14.63
C THR A 1 -0.70 12.83 13.56
N VAL A 2 0.46 12.20 13.49
CA VAL A 2 0.71 11.09 12.55
C VAL A 2 0.42 9.79 13.30
N GLU A 3 -0.63 9.07 12.88
CA GLU A 3 -1.09 7.84 13.54
C GLU A 3 -0.41 6.59 12.98
N TRP A 4 -0.14 6.55 11.67
CA TRP A 4 0.58 5.44 11.03
C TRP A 4 1.49 5.92 9.90
N VAL A 5 2.56 5.15 9.64
CA VAL A 5 3.52 5.36 8.54
C VAL A 5 3.87 3.99 7.98
N ALA A 6 3.46 3.71 6.75
CA ALA A 6 3.65 2.41 6.10
C ALA A 6 5.14 2.08 5.91
N ASN A 7 5.91 3.00 5.33
CA ASN A 7 7.32 2.83 5.02
C ASN A 7 8.26 3.26 6.16
N ARG A 8 7.85 3.13 7.43
CA ARG A 8 8.66 3.59 8.58
C ARG A 8 10.03 2.93 8.64
N GLU A 9 10.10 1.63 8.30
CA GLU A 9 11.33 0.84 8.31
C GLU A 9 12.23 1.09 7.08
N ASN A 10 11.65 1.63 6.00
CA ASN A 10 12.39 1.90 4.77
C ASN A 10 11.98 3.28 4.18
N PRO A 11 12.49 4.38 4.77
CA PRO A 11 12.13 5.73 4.36
C PRO A 11 12.62 6.07 2.94
N VAL A 12 11.99 7.05 2.31
CA VAL A 12 12.43 7.55 1.00
C VAL A 12 13.81 8.21 1.13
N PRO A 13 14.79 7.86 0.28
CA PRO A 13 16.08 8.53 0.24
C PRO A 13 15.93 10.03 -0.03
N ALA A 14 16.78 10.86 0.61
CA ALA A 14 16.71 12.31 0.53
C ALA A 14 16.77 12.87 -0.92
N GLU A 15 17.48 12.18 -1.80
CA GLU A 15 17.63 12.52 -3.22
C GLU A 15 16.40 12.19 -4.09
N ASP A 16 15.50 11.34 -3.59
CA ASP A 16 14.33 10.80 -4.29
C ASP A 16 13.00 11.16 -3.59
N VAL A 17 13.01 12.12 -2.66
CA VAL A 17 11.84 12.56 -1.85
C VAL A 17 10.61 13.02 -2.63
N SER A 18 10.74 13.24 -3.93
CA SER A 18 9.66 13.70 -4.80
C SER A 18 9.46 12.73 -5.95
N GLY A 19 8.20 12.53 -6.36
CA GLY A 19 7.87 11.67 -7.50
C GLY A 19 7.75 10.19 -7.18
N GLY A 20 7.62 9.81 -5.90
CA GLY A 20 7.15 8.48 -5.53
C GLY A 20 5.65 8.32 -5.78
N SER A 21 5.20 7.07 -5.84
CA SER A 21 3.81 6.71 -6.10
C SER A 21 3.35 5.58 -5.18
N LEU A 22 2.07 5.60 -4.83
CA LEU A 22 1.38 4.51 -4.16
C LEU A 22 0.42 3.90 -5.18
N GLU A 23 0.62 2.64 -5.53
CA GLU A 23 -0.01 2.01 -6.69
C GLU A 23 -0.59 0.64 -6.34
N LEU A 24 -1.70 0.28 -7.00
CA LEU A 24 -2.17 -1.10 -7.02
C LEU A 24 -1.41 -1.84 -8.12
N SER A 25 -0.59 -2.80 -7.72
CA SER A 25 0.24 -3.56 -8.64
C SER A 25 -0.58 -4.55 -9.46
N SER A 26 0.01 -5.10 -10.51
CA SER A 26 -0.64 -6.15 -11.32
C SER A 26 -0.83 -7.47 -10.56
N THR A 27 -0.12 -7.67 -9.45
CA THR A 27 -0.36 -8.77 -8.51
C THR A 27 -1.43 -8.43 -7.50
N GLY A 28 -1.97 -7.22 -7.52
CA GLY A 28 -3.05 -6.78 -6.64
C GLY A 28 -2.59 -6.33 -5.26
N ASP A 29 -1.29 -6.17 -5.06
CA ASP A 29 -0.70 -5.59 -3.86
C ASP A 29 -0.79 -4.06 -3.90
N LEU A 30 -0.77 -3.43 -2.73
CA LEU A 30 -0.59 -1.98 -2.64
C LEU A 30 0.89 -1.70 -2.39
N ASP A 31 1.56 -1.15 -3.40
CA ASP A 31 3.00 -0.92 -3.42
C ASP A 31 3.31 0.57 -3.33
N PHE A 32 4.29 0.92 -2.50
CA PHE A 32 4.89 2.24 -2.48
C PHE A 32 6.23 2.22 -3.21
N LEU A 33 6.30 2.93 -4.33
CA LEU A 33 7.49 3.07 -5.16
C LEU A 33 8.12 4.44 -4.96
N GLU A 34 9.44 4.48 -4.85
CA GLU A 34 10.18 5.74 -5.00
C GLU A 34 10.34 6.13 -6.48
N ARG A 35 10.86 7.33 -6.72
CA ARG A 35 10.96 7.95 -8.06
C ARG A 35 11.61 7.07 -9.13
N LYS A 36 12.62 6.27 -8.80
CA LYS A 36 13.34 5.38 -9.73
C LYS A 36 12.65 4.02 -9.88
N GLY A 37 11.51 3.81 -9.23
CA GLY A 37 10.69 2.59 -9.32
C GLY A 37 11.08 1.50 -8.33
N THR A 38 11.91 1.78 -7.32
CA THR A 38 12.20 0.81 -6.26
C THR A 38 11.00 0.73 -5.31
N ILE A 39 10.53 -0.48 -5.03
CA ILE A 39 9.49 -0.71 -4.02
C ILE A 39 10.12 -0.54 -2.64
N LEU A 40 9.66 0.46 -1.89
CA LEU A 40 10.12 0.71 -0.51
C LEU A 40 9.22 0.05 0.53
N TRP A 41 7.96 -0.20 0.18
CA TRP A 41 6.99 -0.89 1.04
C TRP A 41 5.93 -1.57 0.17
N SER A 42 5.44 -2.74 0.60
CA SER A 42 4.33 -3.47 -0.02
C SER A 42 3.46 -4.11 1.07
N THR A 43 2.19 -4.34 0.73
CA THR A 43 1.28 -5.13 1.59
C THR A 43 1.59 -6.63 1.60
N ASP A 44 2.32 -7.14 0.60
CA ASP A 44 2.61 -8.55 0.37
C ASP A 44 1.35 -9.43 0.58
N CYS A 45 0.25 -9.07 -0.07
CA CYS A 45 -1.09 -9.56 0.19
C CYS A 45 -1.68 -10.28 -1.02
N CYS A 46 -1.11 -11.47 -1.24
CA CYS A 46 -1.80 -12.67 -1.75
C CYS A 46 -2.11 -12.76 -3.25
N SER A 47 -1.53 -11.94 -4.13
CA SER A 47 -1.71 -12.12 -5.58
C SER A 47 -3.20 -12.11 -6.00
N ILE A 48 -3.94 -11.10 -5.54
CA ILE A 48 -5.40 -11.04 -5.69
C ILE A 48 -5.79 -10.23 -6.93
N ASN A 49 -6.63 -10.81 -7.80
CA ASN A 49 -7.18 -10.09 -8.95
C ASN A 49 -8.29 -9.09 -8.51
N ASP A 50 -8.47 -8.01 -9.28
CA ASP A 50 -9.50 -6.99 -9.04
C ASP A 50 -9.46 -6.38 -7.63
N SER A 51 -8.25 -6.06 -7.14
CA SER A 51 -8.08 -5.42 -5.85
C SER A 51 -8.32 -3.91 -5.92
N PHE A 52 -8.73 -3.34 -4.78
CA PHE A 52 -8.91 -1.91 -4.60
C PHE A 52 -8.64 -1.51 -3.14
N ALA A 53 -8.14 -0.29 -2.94
CA ALA A 53 -7.88 0.26 -1.62
C ALA A 53 -9.04 1.16 -1.17
N VAL A 54 -9.41 1.06 0.10
CA VAL A 54 -10.44 1.89 0.74
C VAL A 54 -9.86 2.53 1.99
N LEU A 55 -9.98 3.86 2.11
CA LEU A 55 -9.81 4.56 3.38
C LEU A 55 -11.19 4.64 4.05
N GLU A 56 -11.34 3.91 5.14
CA GLU A 56 -12.58 3.88 5.92
C GLU A 56 -12.73 5.15 6.77
N ASP A 57 -13.96 5.46 7.19
CA ASP A 57 -14.26 6.65 8.00
C ASP A 57 -13.55 6.60 9.37
N GLU A 58 -13.24 5.40 9.86
CA GLU A 58 -12.45 5.15 11.07
C GLU A 58 -10.94 5.38 10.89
N GLY A 59 -10.49 5.66 9.65
CA GLY A 59 -9.09 5.95 9.33
C GLY A 59 -8.24 4.74 8.96
N ASN A 60 -8.85 3.56 8.78
CA ASN A 60 -8.15 2.37 8.31
C ASN A 60 -7.96 2.40 6.79
N LEU A 61 -6.75 2.12 6.32
CA LEU A 61 -6.49 1.85 4.91
C LEU A 61 -6.53 0.32 4.68
N VAL A 62 -7.55 -0.14 3.98
CA VAL A 62 -7.82 -1.58 3.76
C VAL A 62 -7.68 -1.92 2.28
N LEU A 63 -7.00 -3.04 2.00
CA LEU A 63 -6.94 -3.63 0.67
C LEU A 63 -8.03 -4.70 0.54
N ARG A 64 -8.92 -4.54 -0.46
CA ARG A 64 -10.06 -5.42 -0.71
C ARG A 64 -10.01 -5.98 -2.12
N SER A 65 -10.80 -7.02 -2.39
CA SER A 65 -10.99 -7.57 -3.74
C SER A 65 -12.43 -8.05 -3.93
N ASN A 66 -12.89 -8.04 -5.18
CA ASN A 66 -14.17 -8.62 -5.57
C ASN A 66 -14.14 -10.15 -5.68
N SER A 67 -12.94 -10.76 -5.80
CA SER A 67 -12.78 -12.19 -6.09
C SER A 67 -12.85 -13.09 -4.85
N SER A 68 -12.66 -12.51 -3.67
CA SER A 68 -12.82 -13.19 -2.39
C SER A 68 -13.58 -12.24 -1.47
N GLY A 69 -14.70 -12.69 -0.90
CA GLY A 69 -15.41 -11.97 0.17
C GLY A 69 -14.61 -11.85 1.47
N VAL A 70 -13.28 -11.86 1.38
CA VAL A 70 -12.32 -11.75 2.46
C VAL A 70 -11.74 -10.34 2.40
N ALA A 71 -12.35 -9.43 3.14
CA ALA A 71 -11.65 -8.21 3.53
C ALA A 71 -10.46 -8.66 4.40
N VAL A 72 -9.24 -8.40 3.91
CA VAL A 72 -8.04 -8.60 4.73
C VAL A 72 -7.81 -7.30 5.48
N ASP A 73 -8.38 -7.20 6.67
CA ASP A 73 -8.07 -6.12 7.61
C ASP A 73 -6.65 -6.36 8.13
N LYS A 74 -5.68 -5.73 7.46
CA LYS A 74 -4.25 -5.98 7.71
C LYS A 74 -3.56 -4.89 8.52
N TRP A 75 -4.27 -4.00 9.21
CA TRP A 75 -3.61 -2.93 9.99
C TRP A 75 -4.34 -2.61 11.31
N LYS A 76 -3.62 -2.85 12.41
CA LYS A 76 -3.72 -2.13 13.69
C LYS A 76 -2.33 -1.62 14.05
#